data_AF-A0A196SLE1-F1
#
_entry.id   AF-A0A196SLE1-F1
#
_cell.length_a   1.000
_cell.length_b   1.000
_cell.length_c   1.000
_cell.angle_alpha   90.00
_cell.angle_beta   90.00
_cell.angle_gamma   90.00
#
_symmetry.space_group_name_H-M   'P 1'
#
loop_
_entity.id
_entity.type
_entity.pdbx_description
1 polymer ?
#
loop_
_entity_poly.entity_id
_entity_poly.type
_entity_poly.pdbx_seq_one_letter_code
_entity_poly.pdbx_strand_id
1 'polypeptide(L)'
;MVTTIKARDAIDMDVRNTLVMMELFQKQYSFRAVVFSRSPSVIIFCREHHITCITDYASNPFHMPLIRFFLLQAQHLFPSRYYGYVNSDILLSSSLFAVLSQCTALQKQGTIRKRFVIAGRVRNVDDSRIPDLLHTNLSIPAYESLLLSMTDNKKARLRHHHSADYFVFSSSIDFTLFEDAVIGRGRIDNYLMEIPDRQGGSLIDSSYKVLGIHQGLCGYKCHNRKRRQEYDDYNWNEKYVRLLQLGYGTLVTADYRL
;
A
#
# COMPACT_ATOMS: atom_id res chain seq x y z
N MET A 1 1.27 9.10 -1.18
CA MET A 1 0.80 7.70 -1.03
C MET A 1 -0.66 7.74 -0.63
N VAL A 2 -1.44 6.80 -1.13
CA VAL A 2 -2.88 6.73 -0.94
C VAL A 2 -3.26 5.48 -0.14
N THR A 3 -4.33 5.56 0.64
CA THR A 3 -4.94 4.41 1.30
C THR A 3 -6.45 4.55 1.33
N THR A 4 -7.16 3.48 1.64
CA THR A 4 -8.62 3.51 1.81
C THR A 4 -9.04 2.90 3.13
N ILE A 5 -9.99 3.55 3.78
CA ILE A 5 -10.50 3.12 5.08
C ILE A 5 -12.01 2.96 4.96
N LYS A 6 -12.51 1.77 5.29
CA LYS A 6 -13.94 1.44 5.25
C LYS A 6 -14.72 2.35 6.22
N ALA A 7 -15.97 2.64 5.86
CA ALA A 7 -16.88 3.38 6.73
C ALA A 7 -17.09 2.61 8.04
N ARG A 8 -16.77 3.25 9.17
CA ARG A 8 -16.97 2.78 10.55
C ARG A 8 -17.18 3.97 11.47
N ASP A 9 -17.80 3.72 12.63
CA ASP A 9 -18.04 4.75 13.64
C ASP A 9 -16.74 5.16 14.35
N ALA A 10 -15.86 4.20 14.63
CA ALA A 10 -14.55 4.43 15.23
C ALA A 10 -13.40 3.97 14.32
N ILE A 11 -12.23 4.61 14.51
CA ILE A 11 -10.99 4.23 13.83
C ILE A 11 -10.28 3.18 14.67
N ASP A 12 -10.09 2.00 14.10
CA ASP A 12 -9.31 0.92 14.71
C ASP A 12 -7.84 1.36 14.90
N MET A 13 -7.16 0.79 15.90
CA MET A 13 -5.80 1.20 16.28
C MET A 13 -4.78 0.99 15.15
N ASP A 14 -4.90 -0.11 14.41
CA ASP A 14 -4.07 -0.42 13.24
C ASP A 14 -4.16 0.67 12.17
N VAL A 15 -5.38 1.08 11.82
CA VAL A 15 -5.65 2.14 10.86
C VAL A 15 -5.08 3.47 11.36
N ARG A 16 -5.32 3.79 12.63
CA ARG A 16 -4.83 5.03 13.25
C ARG A 16 -3.31 5.10 13.23
N ASN A 17 -2.63 4.01 13.56
CA ASN A 17 -1.17 3.91 13.52
C ASN A 17 -0.62 4.17 12.12
N THR A 18 -1.26 3.63 11.08
CA THR A 18 -0.91 3.92 9.68
C THR A 18 -1.06 5.40 9.34
N LEU A 19 -2.13 6.05 9.82
CA LEU A 19 -2.34 7.48 9.61
C LEU A 19 -1.30 8.34 10.37
N VAL A 20 -0.93 7.96 11.59
CA VAL A 20 0.14 8.61 12.35
C VAL A 20 1.49 8.48 11.65
N MET A 21 1.83 7.30 11.11
CA MET A 21 3.02 7.12 10.26
C MET A 21 2.97 8.05 9.04
N MET A 22 1.83 8.13 8.35
CA MET A 22 1.66 8.99 7.18
C MET A 22 1.86 10.46 7.51
N GLU A 23 1.33 10.93 8.64
CA GLU A 23 1.56 12.28 9.15
C GLU A 23 3.04 12.52 9.46
N LEU A 24 3.69 11.59 10.18
CA LEU A 24 5.11 11.66 10.51
C LEU A 24 5.98 11.77 9.24
N PHE A 25 5.68 10.96 8.23
CA PHE A 25 6.37 11.03 6.94
C PHE A 25 6.12 12.34 6.20
N GLN A 26 4.91 12.88 6.26
CA GLN A 26 4.57 14.16 5.64
C GLN A 26 5.28 15.33 6.31
N LYS A 27 5.57 15.24 7.62
CA LYS A 27 6.35 16.25 8.36
C LYS A 27 7.84 16.22 8.01
N GLN A 28 8.40 15.03 7.74
CA GLN A 28 9.85 14.87 7.55
C GLN A 28 10.30 14.85 6.08
N TYR A 29 9.46 14.36 5.17
CA TYR A 29 9.84 14.11 3.78
C TYR A 29 8.94 14.89 2.81
N SER A 30 9.38 15.01 1.56
CA SER A 30 8.52 15.46 0.46
C SER A 30 7.50 14.35 0.13
N PHE A 31 6.49 14.25 0.97
CA PHE A 31 5.50 13.19 0.98
C PHE A 31 4.12 13.82 1.21
N ARG A 32 3.11 13.29 0.51
CA ARG A 32 1.70 13.65 0.72
C ARG A 32 0.90 12.39 1.01
N ALA A 33 0.14 12.43 2.09
CA ALA A 33 -0.80 11.39 2.48
C ALA A 33 -2.20 11.73 1.95
N VAL A 34 -2.81 10.77 1.26
CA VAL A 34 -4.19 10.90 0.77
C VAL A 34 -5.01 9.71 1.25
N VAL A 35 -6.11 9.97 1.93
CA VAL A 35 -7.00 8.96 2.49
C VAL A 35 -8.32 9.00 1.73
N PHE A 36 -8.78 7.85 1.27
CA PHE A 36 -10.10 7.71 0.66
C PHE A 36 -11.04 7.04 1.65
N SER A 37 -11.98 7.81 2.20
CA SER A 37 -12.96 7.30 3.15
C SER A 37 -14.23 8.14 3.17
N ARG A 38 -15.34 7.50 3.49
CA ARG A 38 -16.63 8.15 3.82
C ARG A 38 -16.94 8.11 5.32
N SER A 39 -16.05 7.57 6.16
CA SER A 39 -16.25 7.53 7.61
C SER A 39 -16.11 8.93 8.21
N PRO A 40 -17.11 9.43 8.97
CA PRO A 40 -17.01 10.69 9.68
C PRO A 40 -15.80 10.76 10.62
N SER A 41 -15.52 9.70 11.37
CA SER A 41 -14.39 9.68 12.31
C SER A 41 -13.04 9.75 11.58
N VAL A 42 -12.89 9.04 10.45
CA VAL A 42 -11.69 9.15 9.60
C VAL A 42 -11.54 10.55 9.01
N ILE A 43 -12.62 11.17 8.55
CA ILE A 43 -12.59 12.53 7.99
C ILE A 43 -12.15 13.54 9.05
N ILE A 44 -12.69 13.44 10.27
CA ILE A 44 -12.32 14.30 11.40
C ILE A 44 -10.84 14.11 11.73
N PHE A 45 -10.38 12.87 11.90
CA PHE A 45 -8.98 12.57 12.19
C PHE A 45 -8.05 13.13 11.11
N CYS A 46 -8.37 12.92 9.82
CA CYS A 46 -7.54 13.43 8.74
C CYS A 46 -7.44 14.97 8.77
N ARG A 47 -8.54 15.67 9.11
CA ARG A 47 -8.54 17.13 9.25
C ARG A 47 -7.63 17.59 10.39
N GLU A 48 -7.74 16.95 11.55
CA GLU A 48 -6.94 17.26 12.75
C GLU A 48 -5.44 17.00 12.54
N HIS A 49 -5.10 16.00 11.73
CA HIS A 49 -3.73 15.60 11.42
C HIS A 49 -3.20 16.12 10.07
N HIS A 50 -3.89 17.07 9.45
CA HIS A 50 -3.50 17.66 8.15
C HIS A 50 -3.24 16.63 7.02
N ILE A 51 -4.01 15.54 7.03
CA ILE A 51 -4.01 14.51 5.99
C ILE A 51 -5.14 14.84 5.00
N THR A 52 -4.86 14.75 3.70
CA THR A 52 -5.90 14.99 2.69
C THR A 52 -6.88 13.82 2.71
N CYS A 53 -8.18 14.09 2.91
CA CYS A 53 -9.23 13.08 2.86
C CYS A 53 -10.17 13.34 1.68
N ILE A 54 -10.38 12.33 0.84
CA ILE A 54 -11.27 12.37 -0.32
C ILE A 54 -12.44 11.43 -0.08
N THR A 55 -13.65 11.99 -0.10
CA THR A 55 -14.90 11.27 0.20
C THR A 55 -15.65 10.83 -1.06
N ASP A 56 -15.37 11.50 -2.18
CA ASP A 56 -15.94 11.18 -3.48
C ASP A 56 -14.97 10.34 -4.31
N TYR A 57 -15.35 9.09 -4.54
CA TYR A 57 -14.58 8.14 -5.32
C TYR A 57 -15.49 7.05 -5.88
N ALA A 58 -15.15 6.58 -7.07
CA ALA A 58 -15.89 5.52 -7.73
C ALA A 58 -15.70 4.16 -7.04
N SER A 59 -16.77 3.38 -7.07
CA SER A 59 -16.81 2.01 -6.61
C SER A 59 -17.42 1.11 -7.69
N ASN A 60 -17.14 -0.18 -7.62
CA ASN A 60 -17.86 -1.17 -8.41
C ASN A 60 -19.32 -1.35 -7.89
N PRO A 61 -20.15 -2.20 -8.53
CA PRO A 61 -21.52 -2.46 -8.08
C PRO A 61 -21.64 -3.04 -6.66
N PHE A 62 -20.56 -3.61 -6.11
CA PHE A 62 -20.48 -4.13 -4.74
C PHE A 62 -19.92 -3.10 -3.75
N HIS A 63 -19.90 -1.82 -4.14
CA HIS A 63 -19.41 -0.68 -3.35
C HIS A 63 -17.92 -0.75 -2.97
N MET A 64 -17.13 -1.58 -3.68
CA MET A 64 -15.69 -1.67 -3.47
C MET A 64 -14.96 -0.61 -4.29
N PRO A 65 -14.00 0.13 -3.70
CA PRO A 65 -13.38 1.25 -4.37
C PRO A 65 -12.45 0.84 -5.50
N LEU A 66 -12.49 1.60 -6.59
CA LEU A 66 -11.65 1.39 -7.77
C LEU A 66 -10.26 2.02 -7.55
N ILE A 67 -9.19 1.22 -7.64
CA ILE A 67 -7.81 1.71 -7.39
C ILE A 67 -7.37 2.79 -8.39
N ARG A 68 -7.83 2.69 -9.64
CA ARG A 68 -7.51 3.67 -10.70
C ARG A 68 -7.92 5.09 -10.30
N PHE A 69 -9.09 5.24 -9.67
CA PHE A 69 -9.60 6.55 -9.25
C PHE A 69 -8.73 7.15 -8.16
N PHE A 70 -8.24 6.33 -7.23
CA PHE A 70 -7.38 6.83 -6.15
C PHE A 70 -6.07 7.40 -6.68
N LEU A 71 -5.43 6.67 -7.59
CA LEU A 71 -4.15 7.07 -8.17
C LEU A 71 -4.30 8.29 -9.10
N LEU A 72 -5.34 8.32 -9.93
CA LEU A 72 -5.63 9.47 -10.80
C LEU A 72 -5.94 10.74 -10.01
N GLN A 73 -6.77 10.65 -8.96
CA GLN A 73 -7.08 11.80 -8.11
C GLN A 73 -5.83 12.31 -7.38
N ALA A 74 -5.01 11.42 -6.83
CA ALA A 74 -3.75 11.81 -6.22
C ALA A 74 -2.79 12.46 -7.23
N GLN A 75 -2.74 11.95 -8.48
CA GLN A 75 -1.94 12.53 -9.56
C GLN A 75 -2.40 13.92 -9.97
N HIS A 76 -3.72 14.12 -10.04
CA HIS A 76 -4.32 15.41 -10.37
C HIS A 76 -4.05 16.47 -9.29
N LEU A 77 -4.20 16.10 -8.01
CA LEU A 77 -4.05 17.02 -6.88
C LEU A 77 -2.59 17.33 -6.56
N PHE A 78 -1.69 16.36 -6.75
CA PHE A 78 -0.30 16.46 -6.31
C PHE A 78 0.66 16.01 -7.42
N PRO A 79 1.25 16.94 -8.18
CA PRO A 79 2.35 16.63 -9.08
C PRO A 79 3.53 16.01 -8.32
N SER A 80 3.90 14.78 -8.66
CA SER A 80 4.92 14.01 -7.96
C SER A 80 5.66 13.08 -8.92
N ARG A 81 6.91 12.72 -8.58
CA ARG A 81 7.67 11.69 -9.30
C ARG A 81 7.15 10.28 -9.05
N TYR A 82 6.49 10.09 -7.91
CA TYR A 82 6.03 8.81 -7.41
C TYR A 82 4.61 8.92 -6.86
N TYR A 83 3.81 7.91 -7.17
CA TYR A 83 2.48 7.71 -6.62
C TYR A 83 2.43 6.32 -6.01
N GLY A 84 1.71 6.11 -4.92
CA GLY A 84 1.71 4.78 -4.31
C GLY A 84 0.44 4.51 -3.55
N TYR A 85 0.16 3.23 -3.35
CA TYR A 85 -0.93 2.69 -2.56
C TYR A 85 -0.35 1.86 -1.41
N VAL A 86 -0.97 1.93 -0.24
CA VAL A 86 -0.65 1.09 0.92
C VAL A 86 -1.94 0.66 1.61
N ASN A 87 -2.01 -0.60 2.04
CA ASN A 87 -3.12 -1.08 2.86
C ASN A 87 -3.17 -0.31 4.19
N SER A 88 -4.37 -0.09 4.72
CA SER A 88 -4.59 0.80 5.88
C SER A 88 -4.06 0.25 7.20
N ASP A 89 -3.65 -1.02 7.25
CA ASP A 89 -3.14 -1.76 8.41
C ASP A 89 -1.61 -1.94 8.35
N ILE A 90 -0.92 -1.19 7.50
CA ILE A 90 0.52 -1.35 7.25
C ILE A 90 1.33 -0.18 7.77
N LEU A 91 2.36 -0.51 8.55
CA LEU A 91 3.46 0.39 8.88
C LEU A 91 4.65 0.12 7.95
N LEU A 92 5.28 1.17 7.46
CA LEU A 92 6.47 1.15 6.60
C LEU A 92 7.58 1.92 7.30
N SER A 93 8.83 1.49 7.13
CA SER A 93 9.97 2.30 7.55
C SER A 93 10.30 3.40 6.53
N SER A 94 10.96 4.44 7.02
CA SER A 94 11.46 5.58 6.25
C SER A 94 12.53 5.21 5.22
N SER A 95 13.10 4.00 5.31
CA SER A 95 13.96 3.43 4.26
C SER A 95 13.30 3.41 2.87
N LEU A 96 11.97 3.47 2.81
CA LEU A 96 11.22 3.70 1.58
C LEU A 96 11.77 4.90 0.79
N PHE A 97 12.06 6.02 1.44
CA PHE A 97 12.55 7.24 0.77
C PHE A 97 13.97 7.07 0.20
N ALA A 98 14.81 6.26 0.86
CA ALA A 98 16.11 5.87 0.33
C ALA A 98 15.94 4.99 -0.92
N VAL A 99 15.00 4.03 -0.89
CA VAL A 99 14.66 3.19 -2.05
C VAL A 99 14.16 4.01 -3.24
N LEU A 100 13.29 5.01 -3.01
CA LEU A 100 12.83 5.92 -4.07
C LEU A 100 13.98 6.73 -4.69
N SER A 101 14.92 7.17 -3.85
CA SER A 101 16.12 7.89 -4.30
C SER A 101 17.03 6.98 -5.13
N GLN A 102 17.22 5.74 -4.68
CA GLN A 102 17.99 4.72 -5.41
C GLN A 102 17.35 4.38 -6.76
N CYS A 103 16.03 4.18 -6.82
CA CYS A 103 15.32 3.93 -8.07
C CYS A 103 15.45 5.10 -9.05
N THR A 104 15.41 6.34 -8.55
CA THR A 104 15.67 7.53 -9.38
C THR A 104 17.06 7.48 -10.01
N ALA A 105 18.08 7.06 -9.25
CA ALA A 105 19.45 6.94 -9.76
C ALA A 105 19.57 5.80 -10.79
N LEU A 106 19.02 4.62 -10.49
CA LEU A 106 19.01 3.47 -11.41
C LEU A 106 18.28 3.78 -12.72
N GLN A 107 17.18 4.52 -12.66
CA GLN A 107 16.45 4.96 -13.85
C GLN A 107 17.28 5.93 -14.70
N LYS A 108 18.00 6.87 -14.08
CA LYS A 108 18.90 7.80 -14.79
C LYS A 108 20.06 7.07 -15.47
N GLN A 109 20.54 5.98 -14.87
CA GLN A 109 21.60 5.14 -15.42
C GLN A 109 21.12 4.19 -16.53
N GLY A 110 19.80 4.08 -16.73
CA GLY A 110 19.21 3.14 -17.69
C GLY A 110 19.14 1.69 -17.20
N THR A 111 19.45 1.43 -15.93
CA THR A 111 19.42 0.09 -15.33
C THR A 111 18.00 -0.43 -15.17
N ILE A 112 17.05 0.46 -14.85
CA ILE A 112 15.62 0.15 -14.80
C ILE A 112 14.85 1.01 -15.81
N ARG A 113 13.73 0.49 -16.30
CA ARG A 113 12.87 1.21 -17.27
C ARG A 113 12.25 2.46 -16.62
N LYS A 114 11.84 3.43 -17.43
CA LYS A 114 11.15 4.67 -16.95
C LYS A 114 9.83 4.36 -16.23
N ARG A 115 9.09 3.39 -16.76
CA ARG A 115 7.89 2.84 -16.15
C ARG A 115 8.31 1.76 -15.18
N PHE A 116 8.07 1.96 -13.89
CA PHE A 116 8.36 0.92 -12.92
C PHE A 116 7.41 0.99 -11.73
N VAL A 117 7.26 -0.15 -11.08
CA VAL A 117 6.50 -0.30 -9.84
C VAL A 117 7.39 -0.95 -8.81
N ILE A 118 7.50 -0.33 -7.65
CA ILE A 118 8.14 -0.87 -6.45
C ILE A 118 7.04 -1.52 -5.62
N ALA A 119 7.22 -2.77 -5.23
CA ALA A 119 6.31 -3.45 -4.34
C ALA A 119 7.11 -4.29 -3.34
N GLY A 120 6.53 -4.53 -2.18
CA GLY A 120 7.21 -5.33 -1.17
C GLY A 120 6.28 -6.04 -0.21
N ARG A 121 6.83 -7.13 0.33
CA ARG A 121 6.24 -7.92 1.40
C ARG A 121 6.50 -7.24 2.72
N VAL A 122 5.60 -7.53 3.66
CA VAL A 122 5.66 -7.05 5.04
C VAL A 122 5.73 -8.23 6.01
N ARG A 123 6.15 -7.97 7.24
CA ARG A 123 6.16 -8.96 8.32
C ARG A 123 4.84 -8.89 9.08
N ASN A 124 4.20 -10.03 9.33
CA ASN A 124 3.05 -10.08 10.23
C ASN A 124 3.55 -9.91 11.66
N VAL A 125 3.02 -8.93 12.38
CA VAL A 125 3.30 -8.71 13.80
C VAL A 125 2.00 -8.84 14.57
N ASP A 126 2.06 -9.50 15.73
CA ASP A 126 0.91 -9.62 16.62
C ASP A 126 0.50 -8.24 17.16
N ASP A 127 -0.80 -7.93 17.11
CA ASP A 127 -1.35 -6.64 17.55
C ASP A 127 -1.01 -6.32 19.00
N SER A 128 -0.85 -7.35 19.85
CA SER A 128 -0.49 -7.16 21.26
C SER A 128 0.90 -6.54 21.45
N ARG A 129 1.73 -6.49 20.40
CA ARG A 129 3.08 -5.92 20.42
C ARG A 129 3.15 -4.54 19.78
N ILE A 130 2.05 -4.05 19.24
CA ILE A 130 1.98 -2.79 18.52
C ILE A 130 1.29 -1.78 19.43
N PRO A 131 2.02 -0.78 19.98
CA PRO A 131 1.41 0.27 20.78
C PRO A 131 0.54 1.20 19.92
N ASP A 132 -0.35 1.94 20.57
CA ASP A 132 -1.03 3.07 19.95
C ASP A 132 -0.03 4.21 19.71
N LEU A 133 0.20 4.54 18.44
CA LEU A 133 1.18 5.55 18.04
C LEU A 133 0.65 6.98 18.23
N LEU A 134 -0.67 7.19 18.35
CA LEU A 134 -1.28 8.52 18.38
C LEU A 134 -0.74 9.40 19.52
N HIS A 135 -0.50 8.79 20.68
CA HIS A 135 -0.04 9.50 21.87
C HIS A 135 1.48 9.46 22.04
N THR A 136 2.20 8.93 21.06
CA THR A 136 3.65 8.86 21.10
C THR A 136 4.22 10.01 20.28
N ASN A 137 4.94 10.94 20.92
CA ASN A 137 5.65 12.00 20.20
C ASN A 137 6.88 11.40 19.50
N LEU A 138 6.67 10.80 18.32
CA LEU A 138 7.67 10.02 17.60
C LEU A 138 8.50 10.91 16.67
N SER A 139 9.82 10.89 16.87
CA SER A 139 10.77 11.25 15.82
C SER A 139 10.98 10.06 14.87
N ILE A 140 11.52 10.29 13.67
CA ILE A 140 11.85 9.19 12.76
C ILE A 140 12.78 8.15 13.41
N PRO A 141 13.89 8.51 14.10
CA PRO A 141 14.74 7.51 14.76
C PRO A 141 14.00 6.67 15.82
N ALA A 142 13.09 7.29 16.58
CA ALA A 142 12.28 6.59 17.58
C ALA A 142 11.29 5.63 16.92
N TYR A 143 10.63 6.07 15.84
CA TYR A 143 9.74 5.25 15.02
C TYR A 143 10.47 4.05 14.39
N GLU A 144 11.66 4.25 13.81
CA GLU A 144 12.47 3.17 13.25
C GLU A 144 12.88 2.14 14.30
N SER A 145 13.34 2.61 15.46
CA SER A 145 13.69 1.75 16.59
C SER A 145 12.49 0.92 17.05
N LEU A 146 11.30 1.51 17.05
CA LEU A 146 10.06 0.83 17.39
C LEU A 146 9.73 -0.28 16.37
N LEU A 147 9.77 0.00 15.07
CA LEU A 147 9.55 -1.02 14.03
C LEU A 147 10.55 -2.19 14.13
N LEU A 148 11.82 -1.89 14.40
CA LEU A 148 12.85 -2.91 14.60
C LEU A 148 12.53 -3.79 15.81
N SER A 149 12.17 -3.21 16.96
CA SER A 149 11.82 -3.98 18.15
C SER A 149 10.57 -4.86 17.97
N MET A 150 9.58 -4.39 17.20
CA MET A 150 8.40 -5.19 16.82
C MET A 150 8.78 -6.41 15.97
N THR A 151 9.82 -6.29 15.14
CA THR A 151 10.22 -7.34 14.20
C THR A 151 11.39 -8.22 14.66
N ASP A 152 12.02 -7.88 15.79
CA ASP A 152 12.99 -8.73 16.49
C ASP A 152 12.32 -9.90 17.22
N ASN A 153 11.65 -10.75 16.44
CA ASN A 153 10.96 -11.95 16.93
C ASN A 153 10.82 -12.97 15.80
N LYS A 154 11.09 -14.25 16.09
CA LYS A 154 10.92 -15.36 15.13
C LYS A 154 9.47 -15.52 14.63
N LYS A 155 8.47 -14.99 15.35
CA LYS A 155 7.06 -14.95 14.93
C LYS A 155 6.77 -13.84 13.91
N ALA A 156 7.62 -12.81 13.79
CA ALA A 156 7.48 -11.73 12.82
C ALA A 156 7.90 -12.19 11.41
N ARG A 157 7.09 -13.07 10.82
CA ARG A 157 7.40 -13.73 9.55
C ARG A 157 7.01 -12.85 8.37
N LEU A 158 7.89 -12.80 7.37
CA LEU A 158 7.61 -12.17 6.08
C LEU A 158 6.45 -12.90 5.38
N ARG A 159 5.47 -12.15 4.87
CA ARG A 159 4.29 -12.68 4.16
C ARG A 159 4.64 -13.49 2.92
N HIS A 160 3.69 -14.21 2.31
CA HIS A 160 3.97 -15.01 1.10
C HIS A 160 4.51 -14.16 -0.06
N HIS A 161 5.30 -14.75 -0.96
CA HIS A 161 5.93 -14.03 -2.08
C HIS A 161 4.97 -13.54 -3.17
N HIS A 162 3.72 -13.98 -3.13
CA HIS A 162 2.63 -13.52 -4.00
C HIS A 162 1.82 -12.38 -3.40
N SER A 163 2.22 -11.90 -2.22
CA SER A 163 1.55 -10.82 -1.51
C SER A 163 2.44 -9.59 -1.51
N ALA A 164 1.84 -8.44 -1.72
CA ALA A 164 2.47 -7.15 -1.54
C ALA A 164 1.43 -6.21 -0.91
N ASP A 165 1.87 -5.43 0.06
CA ASP A 165 0.95 -4.62 0.87
C ASP A 165 1.13 -3.11 0.64
N TYR A 166 2.17 -2.75 -0.12
CA TYR A 166 2.38 -1.42 -0.65
C TYR A 166 2.94 -1.49 -2.07
N PHE A 167 2.61 -0.47 -2.85
CA PHE A 167 2.97 -0.33 -4.25
C PHE A 167 3.33 1.12 -4.51
N VAL A 168 4.46 1.39 -5.17
CA VAL A 168 4.87 2.74 -5.58
C VAL A 168 5.19 2.73 -7.07
N PHE A 169 4.39 3.46 -7.82
CA PHE A 169 4.45 3.64 -9.26
C PHE A 169 5.31 4.86 -9.58
N SER A 170 6.19 4.74 -10.58
CA SER A 170 6.80 5.91 -11.19
C SER A 170 5.74 6.75 -11.90
N SER A 171 5.95 8.06 -11.95
CA SER A 171 5.06 9.01 -12.66
C SER A 171 4.90 8.75 -14.17
N SER A 172 5.70 7.85 -14.75
CA SER A 172 5.57 7.42 -16.15
C SER A 172 4.54 6.31 -16.38
N ILE A 173 4.03 5.70 -15.30
CA ILE A 173 2.91 4.76 -15.39
C ILE A 173 1.63 5.55 -15.70
N ASP A 174 0.90 5.10 -16.71
CA ASP A 174 -0.36 5.68 -17.11
C ASP A 174 -1.51 5.02 -16.33
N PHE A 175 -2.08 5.74 -15.36
CA PHE A 175 -3.20 5.24 -14.56
C PHE A 175 -4.53 5.21 -15.32
N THR A 176 -4.64 5.87 -16.48
CA THR A 176 -5.86 5.82 -17.30
C THR A 176 -6.06 4.46 -17.97
N LEU A 177 -4.98 3.70 -18.15
CA LEU A 177 -4.97 2.33 -18.68
C LEU A 177 -5.29 1.27 -17.61
N PHE A 178 -5.59 1.67 -16.37
CA PHE A 178 -5.95 0.73 -15.33
C PHE A 178 -7.40 0.27 -15.53
N GLU A 179 -7.59 -1.04 -15.48
CA GLU A 179 -8.87 -1.70 -15.36
C GLU A 179 -9.60 -1.32 -14.06
N ASP A 180 -10.89 -1.66 -13.99
CA ASP A 180 -11.78 -1.44 -12.85
C ASP A 180 -11.53 -2.44 -11.71
N ALA A 181 -10.25 -2.69 -11.41
CA ALA A 181 -9.82 -3.49 -10.28
C ALA A 181 -10.13 -2.77 -8.97
N VAL A 182 -10.53 -3.53 -7.96
CA VAL A 182 -10.97 -3.01 -6.66
C VAL A 182 -10.04 -3.39 -5.53
N ILE A 183 -9.86 -2.45 -4.62
CA ILE A 183 -9.17 -2.68 -3.36
C ILE A 183 -10.05 -3.54 -2.44
N GLY A 184 -9.41 -4.37 -1.61
CA GLY A 184 -10.11 -5.17 -0.60
C GLY A 184 -10.78 -6.43 -1.16
N ARG A 185 -10.36 -6.88 -2.35
CA ARG A 185 -10.70 -8.19 -2.94
C ARG A 185 -9.45 -8.95 -3.33
N GLY A 186 -9.59 -10.26 -3.51
CA GLY A 186 -8.49 -11.12 -3.95
C GLY A 186 -7.86 -10.61 -5.26
N ARG A 187 -6.63 -11.03 -5.55
CA ARG A 187 -5.88 -10.71 -6.78
C ARG A 187 -5.53 -9.24 -7.03
N ILE A 188 -5.90 -8.30 -6.16
CA ILE A 188 -5.52 -6.89 -6.34
C ILE A 188 -4.00 -6.72 -6.34
N ASP A 189 -3.28 -7.37 -5.42
CA ASP A 189 -1.82 -7.31 -5.36
C ASP A 189 -1.19 -7.77 -6.68
N ASN A 190 -1.70 -8.89 -7.22
CA ASN A 190 -1.21 -9.47 -8.46
C ASN A 190 -1.45 -8.54 -9.64
N TYR A 191 -2.65 -7.98 -9.74
CA TYR A 191 -3.00 -6.99 -10.75
C TYR A 191 -2.04 -5.79 -10.71
N LEU A 192 -1.80 -5.21 -9.52
CA LEU A 192 -0.93 -4.04 -9.37
C LEU A 192 0.55 -4.35 -9.68
N MET A 193 1.04 -5.53 -9.33
CA MET A 193 2.39 -5.98 -9.70
C MET A 193 2.54 -6.24 -11.20
N GLU A 194 1.44 -6.48 -11.92
CA GLU A 194 1.44 -6.77 -13.35
C GLU A 194 1.40 -5.52 -14.23
N ILE A 195 0.91 -4.39 -13.69
CA ILE A 195 0.87 -3.09 -14.36
C ILE A 195 2.17 -2.71 -15.09
N PRO A 196 3.37 -2.78 -14.48
CA PRO A 196 4.59 -2.39 -15.18
C PRO A 196 4.79 -3.23 -16.44
N ASP A 197 4.62 -4.55 -16.40
CA ASP A 197 4.77 -5.42 -17.58
C ASP A 197 3.78 -5.02 -18.70
N ARG A 198 2.50 -4.77 -18.36
CA ARG A 198 1.48 -4.33 -19.32
C ARG A 198 1.83 -3.03 -20.04
N GLN A 199 2.64 -2.18 -19.40
CA GLN A 199 3.04 -0.89 -19.94
C GLN A 199 4.51 -0.87 -20.42
N GLY A 200 5.16 -2.04 -20.54
CA GLY A 200 6.56 -2.15 -20.97
C GLY A 200 7.56 -1.59 -19.96
N GLY A 201 7.30 -1.81 -18.67
CA GLY A 201 8.03 -1.31 -17.52
C GLY A 201 8.79 -2.39 -16.74
N SER A 202 9.15 -2.09 -15.50
CA SER A 202 9.86 -3.00 -14.59
C SER A 202 9.15 -3.13 -13.24
N LEU A 203 9.07 -4.35 -12.71
CA LEU A 203 8.69 -4.62 -11.33
C LEU A 203 9.94 -4.71 -10.45
N ILE A 204 9.94 -4.00 -9.32
CA ILE A 204 11.03 -3.92 -8.36
C ILE A 204 10.56 -4.50 -7.03
N ASP A 205 11.24 -5.54 -6.55
CA ASP A 205 11.02 -6.10 -5.21
C ASP A 205 11.87 -5.34 -4.18
N SER A 206 11.20 -4.68 -3.24
CA SER A 206 11.83 -3.97 -2.12
C SER A 206 11.60 -4.62 -0.76
N SER A 207 11.15 -5.88 -0.72
CA SER A 207 10.79 -6.61 0.51
C SER A 207 11.90 -6.66 1.57
N TYR A 208 13.17 -6.60 1.15
CA TYR A 208 14.33 -6.68 2.05
C TYR A 208 14.98 -5.32 2.34
N LYS A 209 14.58 -4.25 1.64
CA LYS A 209 15.09 -2.89 1.88
C LYS A 209 14.12 -2.01 2.62
N VAL A 210 12.82 -2.18 2.39
CA VAL A 210 11.78 -1.47 3.14
C VAL A 210 11.21 -2.41 4.19
N LEU A 211 11.47 -2.10 5.45
CA LEU A 211 10.84 -2.80 6.56
C LEU A 211 9.37 -2.40 6.60
N GLY A 212 8.49 -3.33 6.22
CA GLY A 212 7.06 -3.18 6.42
C GLY A 212 6.52 -4.16 7.46
N ILE A 213 5.51 -3.71 8.20
CA ILE A 213 4.80 -4.45 9.23
C ILE A 213 3.32 -4.46 8.87
N HIS A 214 2.73 -5.64 8.80
CA HIS A 214 1.28 -5.79 8.86
C HIS A 214 0.85 -5.92 10.31
N GLN A 215 -0.06 -5.05 10.72
CA GLN A 215 -0.60 -4.99 12.07
C GLN A 215 -1.66 -6.07 12.21
N GLY A 216 -1.22 -7.21 12.76
CA GLY A 216 -2.07 -8.36 13.04
C GLY A 216 -1.63 -9.62 12.30
N LEU A 217 -2.17 -10.75 12.74
CA LEU A 217 -1.92 -12.06 12.12
C LEU A 217 -3.00 -12.45 11.10
N CYS A 218 -4.07 -11.66 11.04
CA CYS A 218 -5.26 -11.91 10.25
C CYS A 218 -5.11 -11.27 8.86
N GLY A 219 -5.17 -12.05 7.77
CA GLY A 219 -5.17 -11.51 6.40
C GLY A 219 -6.53 -11.60 5.70
N TYR A 220 -6.64 -11.23 4.42
CA TYR A 220 -7.91 -11.25 3.66
C TYR A 220 -8.78 -12.52 3.86
N LYS A 221 -8.17 -13.71 3.80
CA LYS A 221 -8.88 -14.99 3.98
C LYS A 221 -9.51 -15.15 5.37
N CYS A 222 -8.88 -14.63 6.43
CA CYS A 222 -9.45 -14.72 7.78
C CYS A 222 -10.68 -13.82 7.91
N HIS A 223 -10.66 -12.61 7.33
CA HIS A 223 -11.75 -11.64 7.44
C HIS A 223 -13.01 -12.11 6.70
N ASN A 224 -12.84 -12.88 5.64
CA ASN A 224 -13.96 -13.39 4.83
C ASN A 224 -14.46 -14.78 5.24
N ARG A 225 -13.74 -15.51 6.11
CA ARG A 225 -14.18 -16.83 6.60
C ARG A 225 -15.57 -16.83 7.24
N LYS A 226 -16.01 -15.69 7.79
CA LYS A 226 -17.29 -15.54 8.50
C LYS A 226 -18.38 -14.85 7.68
N ARG A 227 -18.09 -14.40 6.45
CA ARG A 227 -19.03 -13.62 5.64
C ARG A 227 -19.53 -14.45 4.47
N ARG A 228 -20.85 -14.58 4.33
CA ARG A 228 -21.46 -15.03 3.07
C ARG A 228 -21.32 -13.88 2.08
N GLN A 229 -20.32 -13.98 1.22
CA GLN A 229 -20.02 -13.00 0.19
C GLN A 229 -20.39 -13.60 -1.16
N GLU A 230 -20.96 -12.78 -2.04
CA GLU A 230 -21.29 -13.20 -3.40
C GLU A 230 -20.02 -13.60 -4.18
N TYR A 231 -20.14 -14.61 -5.04
CA TYR A 231 -19.00 -15.15 -5.78
C TYR A 231 -18.34 -14.10 -6.68
N ASP A 232 -19.15 -13.32 -7.40
CA ASP A 232 -18.67 -12.28 -8.32
C ASP A 232 -18.00 -11.13 -7.58
N ASP A 233 -18.47 -10.80 -6.37
CA ASP A 233 -17.84 -9.81 -5.51
C ASP A 233 -16.49 -10.31 -4.97
N TYR A 234 -16.46 -11.55 -4.48
CA TYR A 234 -15.24 -12.18 -3.93
C TYR A 234 -14.12 -12.28 -4.98
N ASN A 235 -14.47 -12.67 -6.22
CA ASN A 235 -13.55 -12.90 -7.32
C ASN A 235 -13.46 -11.74 -8.33
N TRP A 236 -13.95 -10.54 -7.97
CA TRP A 236 -14.09 -9.41 -8.91
C TRP A 236 -12.84 -9.15 -9.77
N ASN A 237 -11.66 -9.22 -9.17
CA ASN A 237 -10.39 -8.90 -9.83
C ASN A 237 -9.82 -10.06 -10.67
N GLU A 238 -10.36 -11.28 -10.59
CA GLU A 238 -9.81 -12.44 -11.29
C GLU A 238 -9.79 -12.25 -12.81
N LYS A 239 -10.81 -11.57 -13.36
CA LYS A 239 -10.88 -11.23 -14.79
C LYS A 239 -9.82 -10.23 -15.26
N TYR A 240 -9.18 -9.50 -14.34
CA TYR A 240 -8.18 -8.50 -14.68
C TYR A 240 -6.75 -8.99 -14.51
N VAL A 241 -6.50 -10.22 -14.06
CA VAL A 241 -5.13 -10.75 -13.88
C VAL A 241 -4.80 -11.78 -14.95
N ARG A 242 -3.57 -11.77 -15.45
CA ARG A 242 -3.06 -12.88 -16.27
C ARG A 242 -2.74 -14.08 -15.38
N LEU A 243 -2.61 -15.26 -15.98
CA LEU A 243 -2.38 -16.52 -15.28
C LEU A 243 -1.11 -16.45 -14.42
N LEU A 244 -1.27 -16.52 -13.09
CA LEU A 244 -0.17 -16.51 -12.13
C LEU A 244 0.80 -17.68 -12.29
N GLN A 245 0.33 -18.80 -12.85
CA GLN A 245 1.14 -19.97 -13.17
C GLN A 245 2.24 -19.64 -14.19
N LEU A 246 2.05 -18.58 -14.99
CA LEU A 246 3.05 -18.09 -15.95
C LEU A 246 4.00 -17.05 -15.33
N GLY A 247 3.92 -16.81 -14.02
CA GLY A 247 4.82 -15.90 -13.31
C GLY A 247 4.49 -14.42 -13.48
N TYR A 248 3.29 -14.05 -13.93
CA TYR A 248 2.86 -12.64 -13.97
C TYR A 248 2.44 -12.15 -12.59
N GLY A 249 2.65 -10.86 -12.30
CA GLY A 249 2.11 -10.20 -11.10
C GLY A 249 2.61 -10.81 -9.79
N THR A 250 3.91 -11.11 -9.68
CA THR A 250 4.52 -11.72 -8.48
C THR A 250 5.94 -11.21 -8.26
N LEU A 251 6.34 -11.06 -7.00
CA LEU A 251 7.72 -10.63 -6.65
C LEU A 251 8.78 -11.69 -6.97
N VAL A 252 8.36 -12.95 -7.15
CA VAL A 252 9.24 -14.05 -7.60
C VAL A 252 9.84 -13.78 -8.97
N THR A 253 9.15 -13.02 -9.82
CA THR A 253 9.58 -12.71 -11.19
C THR A 253 9.90 -11.23 -11.37
N ALA A 254 10.07 -10.48 -10.27
CA ALA A 254 10.48 -9.08 -10.34
C ALA A 254 11.78 -8.93 -11.16
N ASP A 255 11.79 -7.98 -12.09
CA ASP A 255 12.93 -7.67 -12.95
C ASP A 255 14.16 -7.27 -12.13
N TYR A 256 13.92 -6.59 -11.00
CA TYR A 256 14.97 -6.07 -10.14
C TYR A 256 14.67 -6.32 -8.66
N ARG A 257 15.71 -6.58 -7.87
CA ARG A 257 15.60 -6.80 -6.42
C ARG A 257 16.55 -5.85 -5.70
N LEU A 258 16.02 -5.14 -4.71
CA LEU A 258 16.78 -4.24 -3.87
C LEU A 258 17.19 -4.93 -2.57
#